data_AF-A0A1E7IP73-F1
#
_entry.id   AF-A0A1E7IP73-F1
#
_cell.length_a   1.000
_cell.length_b   1.000
_cell.length_c   1.000
_cell.angle_alpha   90.00
_cell.angle_beta   90.00
_cell.angle_gamma   90.00
#
_symmetry.space_group_name_H-M   'P 1'
#
loop_
_entity.id
_entity.type
_entity.pdbx_description
1 polymer ?
#
loop_
_entity_poly.entity_id
_entity_poly.type
_entity_poly.pdbx_seq_one_letter_code
_entity_poly.pdbx_strand_id
1 'polypeptide(L)'
;MKPVESVITLPTQARFLRPALAFIRATAASCGFSDSALNHIEVAVEEALTNVIKHAFEGDADETFKLSIRFTLTEFFITIYDKGMPFSPDRVTDYDPAKLEETLATDGLGVYLMKKMMDDVLFENLGREGKSLTLVKKIKDNQSETALKGSGNELLIKCSQDLATVESAYEIRDFKPEDALEISKCAYKAYGYTYEPYIYYPEQIIAMNDAGTLRSFVAVGKETNEIMGHIALKYKNAIARIAEIGVAFVKPQYRQLGIFKSMIDLCHENAAQLKRYGILGRAVTSHIGSQKAMDSMGYAVCGLSLGLFPDDVDFKALTGKIRQKESGLLLYLPVSEESERTIYLPLRHKNTILEMFSSFKLMVRSAENVTKSIDGQSQIQVEIVPVLNVAEVEVTIIGGDIIDELKSTIHNLCLKHVDAIYLHLDLEDPNCPHAVQQCEHLGFFFSGVLPFGLHNRHVLILQYMNNLAINYDIIKPYAESAVRILQYVRSCDLNRAG
;
A
#
# COMPACT_ATOMS: atom_id res chain seq x y z
N MET A 1 16.83 13.74 -17.24
CA MET A 1 16.93 13.33 -15.82
C MET A 1 15.67 13.83 -15.13
N LYS A 2 14.99 13.05 -14.27
CA LYS A 2 13.89 13.62 -13.48
C LYS A 2 14.48 14.74 -12.60
N PRO A 3 13.87 15.93 -12.53
CA PRO A 3 14.38 16.99 -11.68
C PRO A 3 14.42 16.48 -10.23
N VAL A 4 15.59 16.58 -9.60
CA VAL A 4 15.75 16.26 -8.18
C VAL A 4 15.20 17.44 -7.40
N GLU A 5 14.28 17.17 -6.48
CA GLU A 5 13.65 18.17 -5.63
C GLU A 5 14.02 17.89 -4.18
N SER A 6 14.47 18.92 -3.47
CA SER A 6 14.72 18.86 -2.02
C SER A 6 13.75 19.79 -1.32
N VAL A 7 13.01 19.27 -0.34
CA VAL A 7 11.91 19.98 0.32
C VAL A 7 12.14 19.99 1.82
N ILE A 8 11.98 21.15 2.45
CA ILE A 8 11.91 21.29 3.91
C ILE A 8 10.65 22.06 4.30
N THR A 9 10.07 21.70 5.44
CA THR A 9 8.94 22.43 6.05
C THR A 9 9.41 23.01 7.37
N LEU A 10 9.23 24.30 7.57
CA LEU A 10 9.71 25.02 8.75
C LEU A 10 8.58 25.85 9.38
N PRO A 11 8.57 26.02 10.72
CA PRO A 11 7.67 26.97 11.38
C PRO A 11 7.96 28.41 10.95
N THR A 12 6.95 29.28 11.00
CA THR A 12 7.03 30.71 10.66
C THR A 12 7.79 31.56 11.70
N GLN A 13 8.59 30.95 12.57
CA GLN A 13 9.31 31.64 13.64
C GLN A 13 10.64 32.20 13.14
N ALA A 14 10.97 33.44 13.52
CA ALA A 14 12.18 34.13 13.08
C ALA A 14 13.49 33.33 13.29
N ARG A 15 13.55 32.46 14.31
CA ARG A 15 14.71 31.58 14.56
C ARG A 15 15.01 30.60 13.41
N PHE A 16 14.04 30.32 12.54
CA PHE A 16 14.20 29.40 11.41
C PHE A 16 14.63 30.08 10.10
N LEU A 17 14.75 31.41 10.07
CA LEU A 17 15.27 32.15 8.91
C LEU A 17 16.69 31.69 8.55
N ARG A 18 17.61 31.66 9.52
CA ARG A 18 19.01 31.27 9.29
C ARG A 18 19.17 29.81 8.85
N PRO A 19 18.49 28.81 9.47
CA PRO A 19 18.45 27.45 8.95
C PRO A 19 17.97 27.35 7.49
N ALA A 20 16.91 28.07 7.12
CA ALA A 20 16.41 28.08 5.74
C ALA A 20 17.44 28.64 4.74
N LEU A 21 18.08 29.76 5.09
CA LEU A 21 19.15 30.36 4.27
C LEU A 21 20.37 29.44 4.15
N ALA A 22 20.77 28.78 5.24
CA ALA A 22 21.89 27.84 5.25
C ALA A 22 21.62 26.64 4.33
N PHE A 23 20.40 26.09 4.36
CA PHE A 23 19.98 25.03 3.45
C PHE A 23 20.10 25.45 1.99
N ILE A 24 19.55 26.61 1.63
CA ILE A 24 19.61 27.14 0.26
C ILE A 24 21.05 27.40 -0.17
N ARG A 25 21.83 28.06 0.67
CA ARG A 25 23.22 28.39 0.36
C ARG A 25 24.04 27.12 0.11
N ALA A 26 23.87 26.10 0.95
CA ALA A 26 24.56 24.82 0.79
C ALA A 26 24.15 24.11 -0.52
N THR A 27 22.85 24.09 -0.85
CA THR A 27 22.37 23.46 -2.10
C THR A 27 22.75 24.27 -3.35
N ALA A 28 22.76 25.59 -3.28
CA ALA A 28 23.24 26.42 -4.38
C ALA A 28 24.76 26.25 -4.57
N ALA A 29 25.54 26.15 -3.49
CA ALA A 29 26.97 25.90 -3.57
C ALA A 29 27.29 24.56 -4.24
N SER A 30 26.50 23.51 -3.96
CA SER A 30 26.68 22.21 -4.63
C SER A 30 26.33 22.22 -6.12
N CYS A 31 25.57 23.23 -6.58
CA CYS A 31 25.29 23.50 -7.99
C CYS A 31 26.38 24.35 -8.68
N GLY A 32 27.48 24.67 -7.98
CA GLY A 32 28.65 25.34 -8.55
C GLY A 32 28.56 26.87 -8.61
N PHE A 33 27.55 27.48 -7.99
CA PHE A 33 27.46 28.95 -7.93
C PHE A 33 28.66 29.57 -7.21
N SER A 34 29.22 30.65 -7.77
CA SER A 34 30.27 31.44 -7.14
C SER A 34 29.77 32.15 -5.88
N ASP A 35 30.65 32.49 -4.93
CA ASP A 35 30.29 33.22 -3.70
C ASP A 35 29.46 34.49 -3.93
N SER A 36 29.76 35.25 -4.99
CA SER A 36 28.96 36.44 -5.35
C SER A 36 27.52 36.07 -5.72
N ALA A 37 27.32 35.00 -6.48
CA ALA A 37 26.00 34.51 -6.85
C ALA A 37 25.27 33.91 -5.63
N LEU A 38 25.97 33.21 -4.74
CA LEU A 38 25.42 32.72 -3.48
C LEU A 38 24.90 33.86 -2.61
N ASN A 39 25.65 34.96 -2.51
CA ASN A 39 25.22 36.14 -1.76
C ASN A 39 23.98 36.80 -2.38
N HIS A 40 23.89 36.89 -3.70
CA HIS A 40 22.68 37.39 -4.37
C HIS A 40 21.46 36.52 -4.09
N ILE A 41 21.61 35.19 -4.20
CA ILE A 41 20.55 34.23 -3.88
C ILE A 41 20.12 34.39 -2.42
N GLU A 42 21.07 34.46 -1.48
CA GLU A 42 20.78 34.59 -0.06
C GLU A 42 19.99 35.87 0.26
N VAL A 43 20.37 37.01 -0.32
CA VAL A 43 19.63 38.28 -0.17
C VAL A 43 18.21 38.17 -0.71
N ALA A 44 18.03 37.61 -1.91
CA ALA A 44 16.69 37.47 -2.49
C ALA A 44 15.77 36.58 -1.64
N VAL A 45 16.32 35.49 -1.11
CA VAL A 45 15.53 34.55 -0.32
C VAL A 45 15.30 35.08 1.10
N GLU A 46 16.27 35.77 1.71
CA GLU A 46 16.09 36.38 3.03
C GLU A 46 14.89 37.34 3.00
N GLU A 47 14.75 38.10 1.93
CA GLU A 47 13.62 38.99 1.69
C GLU A 47 12.30 38.21 1.53
N ALA A 48 12.30 37.17 0.68
CA ALA A 48 11.12 36.33 0.48
C ALA A 48 10.63 35.67 1.78
N LEU A 49 11.56 35.09 2.57
CA LEU A 49 11.27 34.41 3.83
C LEU A 49 10.84 35.39 4.92
N THR A 50 11.47 36.56 4.98
CA THR A 50 11.06 37.62 5.93
C THR A 50 9.63 38.05 5.68
N ASN A 51 9.22 38.15 4.42
CA ASN A 51 7.84 38.45 4.06
C ASN A 51 6.86 37.38 4.54
N VAL A 52 7.19 36.10 4.38
CA VAL A 52 6.34 35.01 4.89
C VAL A 52 6.28 35.04 6.42
N ILE A 53 7.42 35.09 7.10
CA ILE A 53 7.54 35.04 8.56
C ILE A 53 6.81 36.20 9.25
N LYS A 54 6.93 37.43 8.71
CA LYS A 54 6.39 38.63 9.37
C LYS A 54 4.98 38.99 8.95
N HIS A 55 4.58 38.69 7.71
CA HIS A 55 3.38 39.27 7.11
C HIS A 55 2.33 38.24 6.67
N ALA A 56 2.68 36.96 6.49
CA ALA A 56 1.73 35.99 5.95
C ALA A 56 0.65 35.57 6.98
N PHE A 57 0.97 35.51 8.27
CA PHE A 57 0.11 34.89 9.29
C PHE A 57 -0.24 35.80 10.47
N GLU A 58 -0.23 37.13 10.29
CA GLU A 58 -0.61 38.11 11.33
C GLU A 58 0.14 37.96 12.68
N GLY A 59 1.30 37.30 12.69
CA GLY A 59 2.08 37.04 13.91
C GLY A 59 1.85 35.66 14.55
N ASP A 60 1.05 34.79 13.95
CA ASP A 60 0.92 33.39 14.39
C ASP A 60 2.19 32.59 14.06
N ALA A 61 2.82 32.12 15.13
CA ALA A 61 4.12 31.43 15.13
C ALA A 61 4.00 29.90 15.03
N ASP A 62 2.79 29.36 15.08
CA ASP A 62 2.52 27.91 15.03
C ASP A 62 2.24 27.41 13.60
N GLU A 63 2.06 28.33 12.65
CA GLU A 63 1.93 28.03 11.23
C GLU A 63 3.27 27.61 10.58
N THR A 64 3.18 27.00 9.39
CA THR A 64 4.36 26.50 8.66
C THR A 64 4.42 27.00 7.22
N PHE A 65 5.64 27.06 6.69
CA PHE A 65 5.88 27.26 5.26
C PHE A 65 6.73 26.12 4.69
N LYS A 66 6.57 25.85 3.41
CA LYS A 66 7.32 24.82 2.69
C LYS A 66 8.30 25.49 1.73
N LEU A 67 9.57 25.09 1.80
CA LEU A 67 10.63 25.52 0.90
C LEU A 67 11.04 24.34 0.01
N SER A 68 10.97 24.52 -1.29
CA SER A 68 11.42 23.55 -2.29
C SER A 68 12.58 24.12 -3.10
N ILE A 69 13.62 23.30 -3.29
CA ILE A 69 14.72 23.58 -4.21
C ILE A 69 14.70 22.54 -5.30
N ARG A 70 14.71 23.01 -6.56
CA ARG A 70 14.82 22.17 -7.75
C ARG A 70 15.91 22.76 -8.63
N PHE A 71 16.64 21.92 -9.34
CA PHE A 71 17.59 22.42 -10.34
C PHE A 71 17.64 21.52 -11.58
N THR A 72 18.01 22.13 -12.69
CA THR A 72 18.31 21.49 -13.96
C THR A 72 19.78 21.72 -14.30
N LEU A 73 20.20 21.41 -15.53
CA LEU A 73 21.55 21.73 -15.99
C LEU A 73 21.79 23.24 -16.13
N THR A 74 20.72 24.03 -16.26
CA THR A 74 20.79 25.44 -16.65
C THR A 74 20.14 26.38 -15.63
N GLU A 75 19.31 25.88 -14.73
CA GLU A 75 18.48 26.71 -13.86
C GLU A 75 18.36 26.12 -12.45
N PHE A 76 18.36 26.99 -11.46
CA PHE A 76 18.16 26.71 -10.05
C PHE A 76 16.89 27.43 -9.58
N PHE A 77 15.93 26.68 -9.05
CA PHE A 77 14.61 27.13 -8.66
C PHE A 77 14.48 27.03 -7.14
N ILE A 78 13.99 28.10 -6.53
CA ILE A 78 13.66 28.16 -5.11
C ILE A 78 12.20 28.54 -5.01
N THR A 79 11.36 27.65 -4.47
CA THR A 79 9.92 27.90 -4.35
C THR A 79 9.51 27.87 -2.89
N ILE A 80 8.85 28.93 -2.44
CA ILE A 80 8.28 29.07 -1.10
C ILE A 80 6.76 28.97 -1.21
N TYR A 81 6.15 28.09 -0.41
CA TYR A 81 4.70 27.90 -0.34
C TYR A 81 4.19 28.26 1.06
N ASP A 82 3.10 29.01 1.14
CA ASP A 82 2.42 29.36 2.37
C ASP A 82 0.91 29.50 2.17
N LYS A 83 0.13 29.30 3.24
CA LYS A 83 -1.34 29.46 3.26
C LYS A 83 -1.78 30.76 3.94
N GLY A 84 -0.87 31.73 4.07
CA GLY A 84 -1.15 33.01 4.70
C GLY A 84 -1.97 33.96 3.82
N MET A 85 -2.09 35.21 4.27
CA MET A 85 -2.89 36.23 3.62
C MET A 85 -2.58 36.37 2.12
N PRO A 86 -3.60 36.42 1.23
CA PRO A 86 -3.40 36.62 -0.20
C PRO A 86 -2.57 37.88 -0.49
N PHE A 87 -1.61 37.75 -1.41
CA PHE A 87 -0.73 38.85 -1.81
C PHE A 87 -0.82 39.05 -3.33
N SER A 88 -0.91 40.31 -3.76
CA SER A 88 -0.94 40.69 -5.18
C SER A 88 0.27 41.57 -5.51
N PRO A 89 1.28 41.04 -6.22
CA PRO A 89 2.50 41.78 -6.58
C PRO A 89 2.22 43.03 -7.40
N ASP A 90 1.19 43.01 -8.26
CA ASP A 90 0.82 44.12 -9.16
C ASP A 90 0.31 45.37 -8.42
N ARG A 91 0.05 45.25 -7.11
CA ARG A 91 -0.40 46.36 -6.26
C ARG A 91 0.71 46.97 -5.43
N VAL A 92 1.92 46.42 -5.49
CA VAL A 92 3.10 46.97 -4.80
C VAL A 92 3.68 48.09 -5.65
N THR A 93 3.84 49.27 -5.05
CA THR A 93 4.50 50.41 -5.71
C THR A 93 5.95 50.07 -6.04
N ASP A 94 6.38 50.37 -7.26
CA ASP A 94 7.77 50.20 -7.66
C ASP A 94 8.69 51.07 -6.80
N TYR A 95 9.70 50.43 -6.20
CA TYR A 95 10.70 51.12 -5.40
C TYR A 95 11.72 51.82 -6.32
N ASP A 96 11.88 53.14 -6.14
CA ASP A 96 12.87 53.96 -6.84
C ASP A 96 14.00 54.36 -5.89
N PRO A 97 15.22 53.80 -6.05
CA PRO A 97 16.37 54.12 -5.21
C PRO A 97 16.74 55.62 -5.21
N ALA A 98 16.37 56.37 -6.26
CA ALA A 98 16.69 57.79 -6.38
C ALA A 98 15.81 58.69 -5.47
N LYS A 99 14.71 58.17 -4.93
CA LYS A 99 13.75 58.93 -4.10
C LYS A 99 13.86 58.64 -2.60
N LEU A 100 14.85 57.84 -2.20
CA LEU A 100 14.99 57.37 -0.82
C LEU A 100 15.24 58.52 0.18
N GLU A 101 15.95 59.57 -0.26
CA GLU A 101 16.25 60.74 0.57
C GLU A 101 15.02 61.59 0.89
N GLU A 102 13.93 61.46 0.12
CA GLU A 102 12.74 62.33 0.22
C GLU A 102 11.59 61.73 1.04
N THR A 103 11.38 60.40 1.02
CA THR A 103 10.16 59.79 1.56
C THR A 103 10.38 58.83 2.73
N LEU A 104 11.61 58.35 2.97
CA LEU A 104 11.94 57.29 3.95
C LEU A 104 11.09 56.00 3.82
N ALA A 105 10.34 55.83 2.73
CA ALA A 105 9.44 54.71 2.52
C ALA A 105 10.21 53.51 1.95
N THR A 106 10.14 52.36 2.64
CA THR A 106 10.77 51.09 2.22
C THR A 106 9.81 50.17 1.47
N ASP A 107 8.60 50.64 1.15
CA ASP A 107 7.59 49.85 0.46
C ASP A 107 8.07 49.44 -0.94
N GLY A 108 7.97 48.15 -1.26
CA GLY A 108 8.43 47.60 -2.55
C GLY A 108 9.93 47.33 -2.65
N LEU A 109 10.74 47.72 -1.66
CA LEU A 109 12.19 47.45 -1.64
C LEU A 109 12.49 45.95 -1.76
N GLY A 110 11.71 45.12 -1.06
CA GLY A 110 11.91 43.68 -1.06
C GLY A 110 11.73 43.03 -2.43
N VAL A 111 10.63 43.35 -3.11
CA VAL A 111 10.35 42.87 -4.46
C VAL A 111 11.40 43.38 -5.45
N TYR A 112 11.85 44.63 -5.29
CA TYR A 112 12.93 45.20 -6.08
C TYR A 112 14.26 44.43 -5.90
N LEU A 113 14.63 44.10 -4.65
CA LEU A 113 15.84 43.31 -4.36
C LEU A 113 15.76 41.92 -4.97
N MET A 114 14.63 41.22 -4.82
CA MET A 114 14.43 39.90 -5.42
C MET A 114 14.59 39.94 -6.95
N LYS A 115 13.95 40.90 -7.64
CA LYS A 115 14.05 41.07 -9.09
C LYS A 115 15.46 41.46 -9.57
N LYS A 116 16.24 42.15 -8.73
CA LYS A 116 17.62 42.55 -9.06
C LYS A 116 18.64 41.43 -8.87
N MET A 117 18.41 40.57 -7.88
CA MET A 117 19.34 39.48 -7.52
C MET A 117 19.08 38.17 -8.28
N MET A 118 17.82 37.92 -8.63
CA MET A 118 17.39 36.72 -9.35
C MET A 118 17.18 37.00 -10.83
N ASP A 119 17.18 35.95 -11.65
CA ASP A 119 16.95 36.08 -13.10
C ASP A 119 15.45 36.15 -13.41
N ASP A 120 14.62 35.39 -12.69
CA ASP A 120 13.16 35.49 -12.74
C ASP A 120 12.53 35.36 -11.34
N VAL A 121 11.37 36.00 -11.17
CA VAL A 121 10.56 35.98 -9.94
C VAL A 121 9.10 35.78 -10.34
N LEU A 122 8.48 34.69 -9.88
CA LEU A 122 7.13 34.26 -10.28
C LEU A 122 6.23 34.13 -9.04
N PHE A 123 4.99 34.60 -9.15
CA PHE A 123 3.98 34.50 -8.10
C PHE A 123 2.75 33.75 -8.63
N GLU A 124 2.27 32.78 -7.88
CA GLU A 124 1.09 31.98 -8.25
C GLU A 124 0.10 31.88 -7.07
N ASN A 125 -1.19 31.96 -7.37
CA ASN A 125 -2.28 31.70 -6.43
C ASN A 125 -2.80 30.28 -6.66
N LEU A 126 -2.76 29.44 -5.63
CA LEU A 126 -3.09 28.01 -5.67
C LEU A 126 -4.48 27.71 -5.07
N GLY A 127 -5.31 28.73 -4.87
CA GLY A 127 -6.66 28.58 -4.33
C GLY A 127 -6.65 28.07 -2.88
N ARG A 128 -7.25 26.90 -2.63
CA ARG A 128 -7.33 26.29 -1.29
C ARG A 128 -5.97 25.85 -0.74
N GLU A 129 -4.97 25.71 -1.62
CA GLU A 129 -3.61 25.35 -1.23
C GLU A 129 -2.72 26.56 -0.92
N GLY A 130 -3.27 27.79 -0.95
CA GLY A 130 -2.56 29.00 -0.60
C GLY A 130 -1.90 29.67 -1.81
N LYS A 131 -0.64 30.08 -1.67
CA LYS A 131 0.14 30.77 -2.71
C LYS A 131 1.58 30.26 -2.78
N SER A 132 2.26 30.56 -3.88
CA SER A 132 3.68 30.28 -4.03
C SER A 132 4.47 31.41 -4.68
N LEU A 133 5.73 31.56 -4.24
CA LEU A 133 6.74 32.44 -4.81
C LEU A 133 7.91 31.59 -5.31
N THR A 134 8.23 31.69 -6.60
CA THR A 134 9.39 31.02 -7.21
C THR A 134 10.44 32.03 -7.62
N LEU A 135 11.67 31.83 -7.14
CA LEU A 135 12.86 32.57 -7.54
C LEU A 135 13.74 31.68 -8.43
N VAL A 136 14.15 32.19 -9.59
CA VAL A 136 14.96 31.44 -10.57
C VAL A 136 16.33 32.07 -10.75
N LYS A 137 17.37 31.24 -10.74
CA LYS A 137 18.75 31.64 -11.05
C LYS A 137 19.34 30.76 -12.15
N LYS A 138 19.96 31.35 -13.17
CA LYS A 138 20.64 30.62 -14.25
C LYS A 138 22.01 30.12 -13.82
N ILE A 139 22.29 28.85 -14.11
CA ILE A 139 23.59 28.19 -13.92
C ILE A 139 24.40 28.41 -15.21
N LYS A 140 25.64 28.92 -15.09
CA LYS A 140 26.51 29.18 -16.26
C LYS A 140 27.22 27.91 -16.72
N ASP A 141 27.44 27.76 -18.03
CA ASP A 141 27.97 26.54 -18.67
C ASP A 141 29.29 25.99 -18.10
N ASN A 142 30.19 26.82 -17.55
CA ASN A 142 31.44 26.36 -16.93
C ASN A 142 31.26 25.73 -15.52
N GLN A 143 30.04 25.73 -14.97
CA GLN A 143 29.72 25.22 -13.62
C GLN A 143 28.88 23.93 -13.67
N SER A 144 28.32 23.58 -14.84
CA SER A 144 27.45 22.40 -15.01
C SER A 144 28.23 21.07 -15.03
N GLU A 145 29.47 21.05 -15.52
CA GLU A 145 30.31 19.83 -15.52
C GLU A 145 30.78 19.42 -14.12
N THR A 146 31.01 20.38 -13.22
CA THR A 146 31.53 20.13 -11.86
C THR A 146 30.47 19.57 -10.92
N ALA A 147 29.21 20.00 -11.06
CA ALA A 147 28.09 19.53 -10.25
C ALA A 147 27.70 18.06 -10.51
N LEU A 148 28.00 17.54 -11.72
CA LEU A 148 27.61 16.18 -12.13
C LEU A 148 28.74 15.14 -11.99
N LYS A 149 30.01 15.55 -12.07
CA LYS A 149 31.15 14.62 -11.97
C LYS A 149 31.46 14.17 -10.54
N GLY A 150 30.99 14.89 -9.52
CA GLY A 150 31.23 14.57 -8.10
C GLY A 150 30.03 14.00 -7.34
N SER A 151 28.88 13.78 -7.98
CA SER A 151 27.60 13.50 -7.31
C SER A 151 27.06 12.08 -7.54
N GLY A 152 27.93 11.14 -7.87
CA GLY A 152 27.60 9.74 -7.58
C GLY A 152 27.90 9.54 -6.10
N ASN A 153 26.93 9.03 -5.32
CA ASN A 153 27.34 8.30 -4.11
C ASN A 153 28.36 7.27 -4.59
N GLU A 154 29.62 7.38 -4.19
CA GLU A 154 30.53 6.24 -4.34
C GLU A 154 29.82 5.08 -3.67
N LEU A 155 29.47 4.06 -4.45
CA LEU A 155 29.03 2.81 -3.88
C LEU A 155 30.18 2.34 -3.00
N LEU A 156 30.09 2.54 -1.69
CA LEU A 156 30.89 1.84 -0.67
C LEU A 156 30.55 0.34 -0.61
N ILE A 157 29.98 -0.19 -1.69
CA ILE A 157 29.89 -1.60 -1.97
C ILE A 157 31.08 -1.87 -2.89
N LYS A 158 32.14 -2.46 -2.34
CA LYS A 158 33.00 -3.33 -3.15
C LYS A 158 32.05 -4.31 -3.81
N CYS A 159 31.75 -4.08 -5.09
CA CYS A 159 31.10 -5.05 -5.93
C CYS A 159 32.10 -6.21 -6.00
N SER A 160 31.97 -7.18 -5.11
CA SER A 160 32.61 -8.48 -5.30
C SER A 160 31.89 -9.10 -6.49
N GLN A 161 32.38 -8.75 -7.67
CA GLN A 161 32.27 -9.59 -8.84
C GLN A 161 33.03 -10.87 -8.52
N ASP A 162 32.30 -11.86 -8.04
CA ASP A 162 32.42 -13.19 -8.58
C ASP A 162 30.99 -13.62 -8.91
N LEU A 163 30.66 -13.58 -10.20
CA LEU A 163 29.61 -14.44 -10.74
C LEU A 163 30.14 -15.86 -10.62
N ALA A 164 30.13 -16.38 -9.40
CA ALA A 164 30.25 -17.79 -9.20
C ALA A 164 29.02 -18.39 -9.89
N THR A 165 29.27 -19.14 -10.96
CA THR A 165 28.41 -20.23 -11.40
C THR A 165 28.22 -21.16 -10.22
N VAL A 166 27.32 -20.81 -9.31
CA VAL A 166 27.00 -21.69 -8.20
C VAL A 166 25.90 -22.62 -8.71
N GLU A 167 26.30 -23.86 -9.01
CA GLU A 167 25.47 -25.00 -8.62
C GLU A 167 25.34 -24.99 -7.09
N SER A 168 24.70 -23.97 -6.51
CA SER A 168 24.60 -23.82 -5.05
C SER A 168 23.53 -24.77 -4.56
N ALA A 169 23.97 -25.88 -3.97
CA ALA A 169 23.16 -26.60 -3.01
C ALA A 169 22.72 -25.60 -1.91
N TYR A 170 21.44 -25.26 -1.91
CA TYR A 170 20.81 -24.53 -0.81
C TYR A 170 20.16 -25.53 0.15
N GLU A 171 19.87 -25.08 1.35
CA GLU A 171 18.96 -25.76 2.26
C GLU A 171 17.80 -24.84 2.59
N ILE A 172 16.66 -25.45 2.92
CA ILE A 172 15.51 -24.72 3.45
C ILE A 172 15.34 -25.18 4.89
N ARG A 173 15.28 -24.21 5.81
CA ARG A 173 15.17 -24.47 7.24
C ARG A 173 14.19 -23.50 7.90
N ASP A 174 13.78 -23.83 9.12
CA ASP A 174 13.03 -22.92 9.97
C ASP A 174 13.80 -21.60 10.19
N PHE A 175 13.03 -20.54 10.36
CA PHE A 175 13.51 -19.22 10.76
C PHE A 175 14.22 -19.23 12.12
N LYS A 176 15.26 -18.41 12.23
CA LYS A 176 15.91 -18.02 13.49
C LYS A 176 15.84 -16.50 13.66
N PRO A 177 15.79 -15.97 14.89
CA PRO A 177 15.74 -14.52 15.12
C PRO A 177 16.85 -13.71 14.43
N GLU A 178 18.04 -14.30 14.30
CA GLU A 178 19.18 -13.72 13.57
C GLU A 178 18.94 -13.50 12.06
N ASP A 179 17.99 -14.24 11.46
CA ASP A 179 17.64 -14.12 10.05
C ASP A 179 16.80 -12.87 9.74
N ALA A 180 16.12 -12.29 10.74
CA ALA A 180 15.06 -11.30 10.55
C ALA A 180 15.52 -10.02 9.81
N LEU A 181 16.73 -9.56 10.10
CA LEU A 181 17.32 -8.40 9.44
C LEU A 181 17.58 -8.67 7.95
N GLU A 182 18.13 -9.83 7.62
CA GLU A 182 18.42 -10.20 6.22
C GLU A 182 17.13 -10.50 5.44
N ILE A 183 16.10 -11.05 6.09
CA ILE A 183 14.75 -11.17 5.51
C ILE A 183 14.20 -9.80 5.13
N SER A 184 14.29 -8.81 6.04
CA SER A 184 13.82 -7.44 5.80
C SER A 184 14.57 -6.78 4.62
N LYS A 185 15.90 -6.91 4.58
CA LYS A 185 16.71 -6.44 3.45
C LYS A 185 16.37 -7.14 2.13
N CYS A 186 16.09 -8.44 2.19
CA CYS A 186 15.69 -9.23 1.03
C CYS A 186 14.33 -8.79 0.49
N ALA A 187 13.34 -8.56 1.36
CA ALA A 187 12.05 -8.00 1.00
C ALA A 187 12.18 -6.63 0.32
N TYR A 188 12.99 -5.73 0.91
CA TYR A 188 13.27 -4.42 0.33
C TYR A 188 13.92 -4.51 -1.06
N LYS A 189 14.90 -5.40 -1.24
CA LYS A 189 15.54 -5.63 -2.55
C LYS A 189 14.57 -6.22 -3.58
N ALA A 190 13.57 -6.99 -3.15
CA ALA A 190 12.60 -7.61 -4.05
C ALA A 190 11.45 -6.67 -4.43
N TYR A 191 10.96 -5.85 -3.49
CA TYR A 191 9.70 -5.10 -3.61
C TYR A 191 9.77 -3.64 -3.12
N GLY A 192 10.93 -3.11 -2.71
CA GLY A 192 11.00 -1.79 -2.07
C GLY A 192 10.20 -1.77 -0.77
N TYR A 193 9.44 -0.71 -0.49
CA TYR A 193 8.53 -0.59 0.67
C TYR A 193 7.05 -0.81 0.32
N THR A 194 6.75 -1.51 -0.77
CA THR A 194 5.37 -1.70 -1.26
C THR A 194 4.78 -3.06 -0.87
N TYR A 195 5.37 -3.77 0.09
CA TYR A 195 4.91 -5.09 0.56
C TYR A 195 4.34 -5.01 1.99
N GLU A 196 4.02 -6.17 2.58
CA GLU A 196 3.49 -6.29 3.95
C GLU A 196 4.33 -5.48 4.97
N PRO A 197 3.77 -4.45 5.65
CA PRO A 197 4.57 -3.50 6.44
C PRO A 197 5.46 -4.14 7.49
N TYR A 198 4.98 -5.18 8.18
CA TYR A 198 5.71 -5.83 9.26
C TYR A 198 7.02 -6.50 8.80
N ILE A 199 7.14 -6.86 7.51
CA ILE A 199 8.33 -7.54 6.99
C ILE A 199 9.57 -6.66 7.00
N TYR A 200 9.40 -5.34 7.15
CA TYR A 200 10.49 -4.37 7.19
C TYR A 200 10.98 -4.07 8.62
N TYR A 201 10.34 -4.69 9.61
CA TYR A 201 10.64 -4.56 11.04
C TYR A 201 11.10 -5.92 11.58
N PRO A 202 12.42 -6.18 11.69
CA PRO A 202 12.95 -7.47 12.13
C PRO A 202 12.32 -7.98 13.43
N GLU A 203 12.08 -7.09 14.39
CA GLU A 203 11.44 -7.36 15.67
C GLU A 203 9.99 -7.86 15.53
N GLN A 204 9.24 -7.41 14.52
CA GLN A 204 7.88 -7.89 14.27
C GLN A 204 7.89 -9.29 13.66
N ILE A 205 8.85 -9.58 12.76
CA ILE A 205 9.03 -10.94 12.23
C ILE A 205 9.32 -11.92 13.38
N ILE A 206 10.22 -11.55 14.29
CA ILE A 206 10.55 -12.35 15.48
C ILE A 206 9.30 -12.55 16.33
N ALA A 207 8.63 -11.46 16.73
CA ALA A 207 7.47 -11.51 17.62
C ALA A 207 6.31 -12.34 17.03
N MET A 208 6.05 -12.24 15.73
CA MET A 208 5.00 -13.01 15.07
C MET A 208 5.34 -14.50 14.96
N ASN A 209 6.61 -14.85 14.77
CA ASN A 209 7.07 -16.25 14.83
C ASN A 209 6.92 -16.82 16.24
N ASP A 210 7.32 -16.06 17.28
CA ASP A 210 7.18 -16.45 18.68
C ASP A 210 5.70 -16.59 19.10
N ALA A 211 4.83 -15.71 18.62
CA ALA A 211 3.39 -15.74 18.88
C ALA A 211 2.64 -16.85 18.10
N GLY A 212 3.30 -17.50 17.14
CA GLY A 212 2.70 -18.52 16.27
C GLY A 212 1.70 -17.94 15.24
N THR A 213 1.67 -16.63 15.04
CA THR A 213 0.87 -15.96 13.99
C THR A 213 1.61 -15.89 12.65
N LEU A 214 2.91 -16.17 12.66
CA LEU A 214 3.73 -16.37 11.47
C LEU A 214 4.58 -17.63 11.67
N ARG A 215 4.79 -18.39 10.60
CA ARG A 215 5.77 -19.48 10.58
C ARG A 215 6.63 -19.34 9.35
N SER A 216 7.81 -18.79 9.56
CA SER A 216 8.77 -18.42 8.52
C SER A 216 9.75 -19.54 8.21
N PHE A 217 10.09 -19.66 6.93
CA PHE A 217 11.14 -20.54 6.42
C PHE A 217 12.08 -19.73 5.54
N VAL A 218 13.37 -20.07 5.58
CA VAL A 218 14.41 -19.39 4.80
C VAL A 218 15.16 -20.38 3.94
N ALA A 219 15.45 -19.98 2.71
CA ALA A 219 16.40 -20.67 1.85
C ALA A 219 17.79 -20.08 2.07
N VAL A 220 18.77 -20.91 2.42
CA VAL A 220 20.12 -20.49 2.79
C VAL A 220 21.14 -21.22 1.93
N GLY A 221 22.13 -20.49 1.40
CA GLY A 221 23.25 -21.11 0.69
C GLY A 221 24.14 -21.90 1.63
N LYS A 222 24.39 -23.19 1.35
CA LYS A 222 25.19 -24.05 2.25
C LYS A 222 26.62 -23.56 2.47
N GLU A 223 27.21 -22.91 1.47
CA GLU A 223 28.59 -22.42 1.53
C GLU A 223 28.71 -20.97 1.97
N THR A 224 27.73 -20.13 1.58
CA THR A 224 27.76 -18.69 1.85
C THR A 224 27.08 -18.31 3.15
N ASN A 225 26.24 -19.20 3.69
CA ASN A 225 25.28 -18.93 4.76
C ASN A 225 24.37 -17.71 4.46
N GLU A 226 24.23 -17.35 3.18
CA GLU A 226 23.44 -16.20 2.75
C GLU A 226 21.97 -16.59 2.63
N ILE A 227 21.07 -15.77 3.17
CA ILE A 227 19.62 -15.90 2.93
C ILE A 227 19.33 -15.58 1.46
N MET A 228 18.92 -16.59 0.71
CA MET A 228 18.55 -16.50 -0.70
C MET A 228 17.07 -16.15 -0.90
N GLY A 229 16.21 -16.55 0.04
CA GLY A 229 14.77 -16.30 -0.02
C GLY A 229 14.06 -16.60 1.30
N HIS A 230 12.79 -16.21 1.35
CA HIS A 230 11.90 -16.39 2.50
C HIS A 230 10.50 -16.76 1.99
N ILE A 231 9.79 -17.57 2.78
CA ILE A 231 8.36 -17.83 2.66
C ILE A 231 7.77 -17.99 4.06
N ALA A 232 6.47 -17.74 4.23
CA ALA A 232 5.83 -18.04 5.50
C ALA A 232 4.39 -18.54 5.36
N LEU A 233 3.97 -19.27 6.38
CA LEU A 233 2.56 -19.53 6.69
C LEU A 233 2.10 -18.49 7.71
N LYS A 234 1.16 -17.63 7.34
CA LYS A 234 0.54 -16.62 8.20
C LYS A 234 -0.76 -17.18 8.79
N TYR A 235 -0.99 -16.93 10.06
CA TYR A 235 -2.21 -17.34 10.76
C TYR A 235 -2.90 -16.11 11.31
N LYS A 236 -4.22 -16.07 11.16
CA LYS A 236 -5.03 -14.96 11.67
C LYS A 236 -4.91 -14.79 13.19
N ASN A 237 -4.77 -15.91 13.90
CA ASN A 237 -4.49 -15.96 15.33
C ASN A 237 -3.88 -17.33 15.69
N ALA A 238 -3.39 -17.48 16.92
CA ALA A 238 -2.69 -18.68 17.37
C ALA A 238 -3.54 -19.97 17.33
N ILE A 239 -4.88 -19.86 17.39
CA ILE A 239 -5.80 -21.01 17.36
C ILE A 239 -6.29 -21.36 15.95
N ALA A 240 -5.96 -20.55 14.94
CA ALA A 240 -6.37 -20.79 13.57
C ALA A 240 -5.72 -22.06 13.02
N ARG A 241 -6.53 -22.91 12.37
CA ARG A 241 -6.06 -24.12 11.69
C ARG A 241 -5.96 -23.96 10.18
N ILE A 242 -6.33 -22.80 9.66
CA ILE A 242 -6.04 -22.38 8.28
C ILE A 242 -4.80 -21.50 8.28
N ALA A 243 -3.85 -21.84 7.42
CA ALA A 243 -2.66 -21.06 7.17
C ALA A 243 -2.82 -20.31 5.84
N GLU A 244 -2.49 -19.02 5.79
CA GLU A 244 -2.30 -18.30 4.53
C GLU A 244 -0.84 -18.46 4.09
N ILE A 245 -0.61 -19.07 2.94
CA ILE A 245 0.72 -19.13 2.35
C ILE A 245 1.03 -17.80 1.66
N GLY A 246 2.18 -17.23 1.98
CA GLY A 246 2.56 -15.95 1.41
C GLY A 246 3.90 -15.48 1.92
N VAL A 247 4.09 -14.16 1.91
CA VAL A 247 5.32 -13.51 2.38
C VAL A 247 6.55 -14.06 1.64
N ALA A 248 6.36 -14.37 0.36
CA ALA A 248 7.26 -15.20 -0.40
C ALA A 248 8.12 -14.36 -1.35
N PHE A 249 9.43 -14.42 -1.19
CA PHE A 249 10.38 -13.73 -2.07
C PHE A 249 11.72 -14.45 -2.13
N VAL A 250 12.35 -14.34 -3.30
CA VAL A 250 13.69 -14.84 -3.58
C VAL A 250 14.49 -13.69 -4.16
N LYS A 251 15.73 -13.49 -3.70
CA LYS A 251 16.63 -12.46 -4.22
C LYS A 251 16.74 -12.62 -5.74
N PRO A 252 16.73 -11.52 -6.53
CA PRO A 252 16.69 -11.59 -7.99
C PRO A 252 17.73 -12.54 -8.62
N GLN A 253 18.94 -12.59 -8.06
CA GLN A 253 20.03 -13.45 -8.53
C GLN A 253 19.81 -14.96 -8.35
N TYR A 254 18.82 -15.40 -7.57
CA TYR A 254 18.56 -16.83 -7.29
C TYR A 254 17.22 -17.36 -7.83
N ARG A 255 16.45 -16.54 -8.56
CA ARG A 255 15.07 -16.89 -8.98
C ARG A 255 14.96 -18.08 -9.95
N GLN A 256 16.05 -18.47 -10.63
CA GLN A 256 16.07 -19.57 -11.60
C GLN A 256 16.48 -20.94 -11.01
N LEU A 257 16.71 -21.02 -9.70
CA LEU A 257 17.21 -22.23 -9.03
C LEU A 257 16.11 -23.14 -8.44
N GLY A 258 14.85 -22.89 -8.77
CA GLY A 258 13.71 -23.68 -8.26
C GLY A 258 13.39 -23.47 -6.76
N ILE A 259 14.14 -22.62 -6.06
CA ILE A 259 14.02 -22.36 -4.61
C ILE A 259 12.58 -22.08 -4.18
N PHE A 260 11.86 -21.27 -4.98
CA PHE A 260 10.48 -20.90 -4.66
C PHE A 260 9.55 -22.11 -4.57
N LYS A 261 9.69 -23.08 -5.48
CA LYS A 261 8.89 -24.30 -5.46
C LYS A 261 9.21 -25.14 -4.23
N SER A 262 10.50 -25.37 -3.96
CA SER A 262 10.94 -26.15 -2.80
C SER A 262 10.51 -25.51 -1.46
N MET A 263 10.45 -24.18 -1.39
CA MET A 263 9.91 -23.46 -0.23
C MET A 263 8.40 -23.69 -0.06
N ILE A 264 7.62 -23.71 -1.15
CA ILE A 264 6.20 -24.03 -1.09
C ILE A 264 5.98 -25.48 -0.66
N ASP A 265 6.72 -26.42 -1.24
CA ASP A 265 6.62 -27.85 -0.90
C ASP A 265 6.85 -28.05 0.61
N LEU A 266 7.85 -27.37 1.20
CA LEU A 266 8.09 -27.41 2.65
C LEU A 266 6.93 -26.82 3.46
N CYS A 267 6.32 -25.72 3.01
CA CYS A 267 5.13 -25.17 3.67
C CYS A 267 3.95 -26.16 3.65
N HIS A 268 3.77 -26.90 2.55
CA HIS A 268 2.73 -27.93 2.44
C HIS A 268 2.99 -29.09 3.40
N GLU A 269 4.22 -29.61 3.42
CA GLU A 269 4.64 -30.66 4.35
C GLU A 269 4.47 -30.22 5.81
N ASN A 270 4.87 -28.98 6.14
CA ASN A 270 4.73 -28.44 7.48
C ASN A 270 3.26 -28.31 7.90
N ALA A 271 2.40 -27.80 7.02
CA ALA A 271 0.97 -27.71 7.28
C ALA A 271 0.36 -29.09 7.55
N ALA A 272 0.77 -30.12 6.79
CA ALA A 272 0.35 -31.49 6.99
C ALA A 272 0.83 -32.07 8.34
N GLN A 273 2.10 -31.86 8.69
CA GLN A 273 2.66 -32.29 9.98
C GLN A 273 1.92 -31.66 11.18
N LEU A 274 1.56 -30.39 11.06
CA LEU A 274 0.78 -29.66 12.08
C LEU A 274 -0.72 -29.98 12.04
N LYS A 275 -1.16 -30.85 11.13
CA LYS A 275 -2.58 -31.18 10.91
C LYS A 275 -3.42 -29.93 10.74
N ARG A 276 -2.95 -28.97 9.94
CA ARG A 276 -3.76 -27.81 9.53
C ARG A 276 -4.93 -28.28 8.69
N TYR A 277 -6.05 -27.58 8.76
CA TYR A 277 -7.26 -27.90 7.98
C TYR A 277 -7.06 -27.62 6.50
N GLY A 278 -6.25 -26.62 6.17
CA GLY A 278 -5.91 -26.29 4.80
C GLY A 278 -5.03 -25.07 4.71
N ILE A 279 -4.65 -24.75 3.48
CA ILE A 279 -3.82 -23.61 3.14
C ILE A 279 -4.61 -22.68 2.21
N LEU A 280 -4.66 -21.42 2.59
CA LEU A 280 -5.21 -20.33 1.82
C LEU A 280 -4.10 -19.70 0.97
N GLY A 281 -4.39 -19.43 -0.30
CA GLY A 281 -3.56 -18.63 -1.17
C GLY A 281 -4.36 -17.50 -1.81
N ARG A 282 -3.66 -16.45 -2.22
CA ARG A 282 -4.23 -15.34 -2.99
C ARG A 282 -3.47 -15.18 -4.30
N ALA A 283 -4.18 -14.93 -5.38
CA ALA A 283 -3.58 -14.63 -6.68
C ALA A 283 -4.32 -13.47 -7.36
N VAL A 284 -3.59 -12.50 -7.92
CA VAL A 284 -4.19 -11.45 -8.74
C VAL A 284 -4.72 -12.01 -10.07
N THR A 285 -5.81 -11.45 -10.57
CA THR A 285 -6.45 -11.93 -11.81
C THR A 285 -5.68 -11.54 -13.08
N SER A 286 -4.86 -10.49 -13.03
CA SER A 286 -4.01 -10.09 -14.15
C SER A 286 -2.77 -10.96 -14.37
N HIS A 287 -2.32 -11.73 -13.37
CA HIS A 287 -1.12 -12.57 -13.46
C HIS A 287 -1.47 -14.06 -13.62
N ILE A 288 -1.73 -14.47 -14.87
CA ILE A 288 -2.11 -15.86 -15.21
C ILE A 288 -1.06 -16.89 -14.75
N GLY A 289 0.23 -16.51 -14.73
CA GLY A 289 1.32 -17.39 -14.30
C GLY A 289 1.18 -17.88 -12.86
N SER A 290 0.82 -16.99 -11.92
CA SER A 290 0.62 -17.39 -10.51
C SER A 290 -0.64 -18.23 -10.34
N GLN A 291 -1.69 -17.96 -11.12
CA GLN A 291 -2.89 -18.77 -11.10
C GLN A 291 -2.63 -20.21 -11.57
N LYS A 292 -1.90 -20.36 -12.68
CA LYS A 292 -1.44 -21.68 -13.19
C LYS A 292 -0.60 -22.44 -12.18
N ALA A 293 0.32 -21.75 -11.49
CA ALA A 293 1.17 -22.38 -10.49
C ALA A 293 0.33 -22.96 -9.34
N MET A 294 -0.60 -22.19 -8.79
CA MET A 294 -1.47 -22.65 -7.70
C MET A 294 -2.41 -23.78 -8.13
N ASP A 295 -2.99 -23.68 -9.33
CA ASP A 295 -3.84 -24.73 -9.91
C ASP A 295 -3.05 -26.05 -10.08
N SER A 296 -1.81 -25.98 -10.57
CA SER A 296 -0.94 -27.15 -10.71
C SER A 296 -0.57 -27.83 -9.38
N MET A 297 -0.68 -27.09 -8.27
CA MET A 297 -0.45 -27.57 -6.90
C MET A 297 -1.74 -28.07 -6.23
N GLY A 298 -2.87 -28.09 -6.95
CA GLY A 298 -4.14 -28.61 -6.45
C GLY A 298 -4.97 -27.62 -5.63
N TYR A 299 -4.66 -26.32 -5.66
CA TYR A 299 -5.50 -25.32 -5.01
C TYR A 299 -6.82 -25.15 -5.79
N ALA A 300 -7.93 -25.27 -5.09
CA ALA A 300 -9.26 -25.01 -5.61
C ALA A 300 -9.66 -23.54 -5.41
N VAL A 301 -10.36 -22.96 -6.37
CA VAL A 301 -10.84 -21.58 -6.25
C VAL A 301 -12.03 -21.52 -5.31
N CYS A 302 -11.91 -20.70 -4.26
CA CYS A 302 -12.91 -20.60 -3.21
C CYS A 302 -13.55 -19.20 -3.14
N GLY A 303 -13.06 -18.21 -3.89
CA GLY A 303 -13.74 -16.92 -4.01
C GLY A 303 -13.07 -15.95 -4.98
N LEU A 304 -13.75 -14.84 -5.24
CA LEU A 304 -13.27 -13.72 -6.04
C LEU A 304 -13.61 -12.40 -5.34
N SER A 305 -12.58 -11.77 -4.79
CA SER A 305 -12.64 -10.45 -4.15
C SER A 305 -12.36 -9.35 -5.17
N LEU A 306 -13.37 -8.54 -5.46
CA LEU A 306 -13.28 -7.46 -6.45
C LEU A 306 -12.65 -6.21 -5.86
N GLY A 307 -11.67 -5.62 -6.55
CA GLY A 307 -11.01 -4.40 -6.07
C GLY A 307 -10.25 -4.61 -4.76
N LEU A 308 -9.60 -5.76 -4.61
CA LEU A 308 -8.84 -6.10 -3.42
C LEU A 308 -7.48 -5.38 -3.39
N PHE A 309 -6.78 -5.32 -4.52
CA PHE A 309 -5.42 -4.79 -4.57
C PHE A 309 -5.38 -3.40 -5.22
N PRO A 310 -4.64 -2.43 -4.67
CA PRO A 310 -4.55 -1.07 -5.22
C PRO A 310 -4.12 -1.04 -6.69
N ASP A 311 -4.51 0.02 -7.39
CA ASP A 311 -4.21 0.24 -8.82
C ASP A 311 -2.81 0.83 -9.06
N ASP A 312 -2.13 1.26 -8.00
CA ASP A 312 -0.79 1.85 -8.01
C ASP A 312 0.33 0.85 -7.66
N VAL A 313 -0.02 -0.42 -7.37
CA VAL A 313 0.96 -1.49 -7.19
C VAL A 313 1.66 -1.76 -8.53
N ASP A 314 2.79 -1.07 -8.73
CA ASP A 314 3.68 -1.33 -9.86
C ASP A 314 4.37 -2.67 -9.61
N PHE A 315 3.80 -3.75 -10.15
CA PHE A 315 4.49 -5.03 -10.33
C PHE A 315 5.59 -4.84 -11.38
N LYS A 316 6.64 -4.08 -11.02
CA LYS A 316 7.75 -3.57 -11.86
C LYS A 316 8.48 -4.60 -12.73
N ALA A 317 8.09 -5.87 -12.66
CA ALA A 317 8.69 -6.96 -13.40
C ALA A 317 7.70 -7.85 -14.21
N LEU A 318 6.37 -7.74 -14.08
CA LEU A 318 5.49 -8.85 -14.52
C LEU A 318 4.20 -8.51 -15.31
N THR A 319 3.52 -7.37 -15.12
CA THR A 319 2.17 -7.20 -15.73
C THR A 319 1.83 -5.84 -16.35
N GLY A 320 2.74 -4.86 -16.40
CA GLY A 320 2.47 -3.54 -16.97
C GLY A 320 1.52 -2.70 -16.10
N LYS A 321 1.06 -1.54 -16.60
CA LYS A 321 0.18 -0.62 -15.84
C LYS A 321 -1.20 -1.24 -15.59
N ILE A 322 -1.55 -1.37 -14.31
CA ILE A 322 -2.88 -1.73 -13.83
C ILE A 322 -3.87 -0.61 -14.20
N ARG A 323 -5.09 -0.99 -14.62
CA ARG A 323 -6.11 -0.05 -15.16
C ARG A 323 -7.25 0.28 -14.20
N GLN A 324 -7.37 -0.48 -13.12
CA GLN A 324 -8.35 -0.32 -12.03
C GLN A 324 -7.83 -1.06 -10.80
N LYS A 325 -8.48 -0.90 -9.65
CA LYS A 325 -8.21 -1.74 -8.48
C LYS A 325 -8.35 -3.22 -8.85
N GLU A 326 -7.28 -3.98 -8.63
CA GLU A 326 -7.11 -5.33 -9.16
C GLU A 326 -7.91 -6.34 -8.31
N SER A 327 -8.52 -7.31 -8.99
CA SER A 327 -9.32 -8.35 -8.34
C SER A 327 -8.43 -9.53 -7.93
N GLY A 328 -8.75 -10.14 -6.79
CA GLY A 328 -8.02 -11.27 -6.23
C GLY A 328 -8.84 -12.56 -6.24
N LEU A 329 -8.23 -13.65 -6.70
CA LEU A 329 -8.73 -14.99 -6.48
C LEU A 329 -8.31 -15.48 -5.10
N LEU A 330 -9.27 -16.04 -4.39
CA LEU A 330 -9.05 -16.78 -3.15
C LEU A 330 -8.96 -18.27 -3.49
N LEU A 331 -7.92 -18.91 -2.98
CA LEU A 331 -7.54 -20.28 -3.35
C LEU A 331 -7.38 -21.11 -2.09
N TYR A 332 -7.87 -22.35 -2.10
CA TYR A 332 -7.83 -23.24 -0.94
C TYR A 332 -7.25 -24.61 -1.32
N LEU A 333 -6.28 -25.07 -0.53
CA LEU A 333 -5.73 -26.42 -0.60
C LEU A 333 -6.12 -27.18 0.67
N PRO A 334 -6.92 -28.26 0.59
CA PRO A 334 -7.20 -29.11 1.74
C PRO A 334 -5.93 -29.83 2.19
N VAL A 335 -5.74 -29.93 3.51
CA VAL A 335 -4.54 -30.59 4.10
C VAL A 335 -4.92 -31.78 4.97
N SER A 336 -5.86 -31.62 5.91
CA SER A 336 -6.40 -32.71 6.72
C SER A 336 -7.81 -33.08 6.28
N GLU A 337 -8.12 -34.38 6.37
CA GLU A 337 -9.51 -34.84 6.29
C GLU A 337 -10.24 -34.45 7.59
N GLU A 338 -11.39 -33.81 7.44
CA GLU A 338 -12.24 -33.41 8.55
C GLU A 338 -13.58 -34.13 8.48
N SER A 339 -14.24 -34.27 9.64
CA SER A 339 -15.57 -34.86 9.70
C SER A 339 -16.61 -34.01 8.97
N GLU A 340 -17.64 -34.66 8.44
CA GLU A 340 -18.79 -33.97 7.83
C GLU A 340 -19.33 -32.86 8.75
N ARG A 341 -19.48 -31.65 8.21
CA ARG A 341 -20.05 -30.50 8.92
C ARG A 341 -21.44 -30.18 8.45
N THR A 342 -22.28 -29.69 9.36
CA THR A 342 -23.62 -29.22 9.01
C THR A 342 -23.59 -27.72 8.70
N ILE A 343 -24.10 -27.35 7.53
CA ILE A 343 -24.16 -25.95 7.07
C ILE A 343 -25.59 -25.55 6.71
N TYR A 344 -25.88 -24.26 6.85
CA TYR A 344 -27.17 -23.63 6.58
C TYR A 344 -27.01 -22.68 5.40
N LEU A 345 -27.69 -23.00 4.30
CA LEU A 345 -27.42 -22.39 3.00
C LEU A 345 -28.51 -21.38 2.61
N PRO A 346 -28.14 -20.15 2.23
CA PRO A 346 -29.05 -19.22 1.58
C PRO A 346 -29.60 -19.86 0.29
N LEU A 347 -30.92 -19.82 0.10
CA LEU A 347 -31.58 -20.49 -1.03
C LEU A 347 -31.00 -20.09 -2.38
N ARG A 348 -30.70 -18.79 -2.56
CA ARG A 348 -30.12 -18.23 -3.80
C ARG A 348 -28.74 -18.80 -4.15
N HIS A 349 -27.91 -19.06 -3.14
CA HIS A 349 -26.51 -19.47 -3.32
C HIS A 349 -26.28 -20.96 -3.09
N LYS A 350 -27.32 -21.71 -2.68
CA LYS A 350 -27.22 -23.11 -2.26
C LYS A 350 -26.44 -24.00 -3.23
N ASN A 351 -26.82 -24.00 -4.50
CA ASN A 351 -26.20 -24.89 -5.50
C ASN A 351 -24.73 -24.54 -5.73
N THR A 352 -24.41 -23.26 -5.92
CA THR A 352 -23.03 -22.78 -6.11
C THR A 352 -22.15 -23.12 -4.92
N ILE A 353 -22.65 -22.91 -3.68
CA ILE A 353 -21.88 -23.23 -2.48
C ILE A 353 -21.59 -24.74 -2.38
N LEU A 354 -22.58 -25.60 -2.65
CA LEU A 354 -22.39 -27.05 -2.63
C LEU A 354 -21.40 -27.54 -3.71
N GLU A 355 -21.46 -26.96 -4.92
CA GLU A 355 -20.49 -27.24 -5.98
C GLU A 355 -19.06 -26.84 -5.56
N MET A 356 -18.91 -25.70 -4.89
CA MET A 356 -17.61 -25.25 -4.37
C MET A 356 -17.06 -26.20 -3.29
N PHE A 357 -17.87 -26.59 -2.30
CA PHE A 357 -17.46 -27.57 -1.28
C PHE A 357 -17.06 -28.93 -1.87
N SER A 358 -17.77 -29.38 -2.91
CA SER A 358 -17.39 -30.58 -3.66
C SER A 358 -16.00 -30.45 -4.29
N SER A 359 -15.68 -29.29 -4.86
CA SER A 359 -14.35 -29.02 -5.45
C SER A 359 -13.21 -29.01 -4.40
N PHE A 360 -13.53 -28.62 -3.16
CA PHE A 360 -12.58 -28.66 -2.04
C PHE A 360 -12.38 -30.06 -1.46
N LYS A 361 -13.20 -31.03 -1.90
CA LYS A 361 -13.27 -32.39 -1.33
C LYS A 361 -13.62 -32.40 0.16
N LEU A 362 -14.42 -31.43 0.60
CA LEU A 362 -14.90 -31.33 1.98
C LEU A 362 -16.33 -31.85 2.08
N MET A 363 -16.58 -32.70 3.07
CA MET A 363 -17.91 -33.25 3.32
C MET A 363 -18.77 -32.25 4.10
N VAL A 364 -19.88 -31.83 3.51
CA VAL A 364 -20.85 -30.94 4.15
C VAL A 364 -22.26 -31.46 3.96
N ARG A 365 -23.07 -31.33 5.01
CA ARG A 365 -24.50 -31.65 5.02
C ARG A 365 -25.31 -30.36 5.08
N SER A 366 -26.13 -30.12 4.06
CA SER A 366 -27.11 -29.04 4.07
C SER A 366 -28.21 -29.37 5.07
N ALA A 367 -28.38 -28.55 6.09
CA ALA A 367 -29.56 -28.58 6.94
C ALA A 367 -30.75 -27.88 6.26
N GLU A 368 -31.96 -28.15 6.76
CA GLU A 368 -33.14 -27.35 6.43
C GLU A 368 -33.05 -25.99 7.11
N ASN A 369 -33.51 -24.95 6.41
CA ASN A 369 -33.54 -23.60 6.96
C ASN A 369 -34.68 -23.53 7.98
N VAL A 370 -34.34 -23.49 9.26
CA VAL A 370 -35.31 -23.30 10.34
C VAL A 370 -35.32 -21.82 10.72
N THR A 371 -36.43 -21.15 10.46
CA THR A 371 -36.64 -19.77 10.93
C THR A 371 -36.85 -19.80 12.45
N LYS A 372 -35.79 -19.62 13.23
CA LYS A 372 -35.90 -19.36 14.67
C LYS A 372 -36.05 -17.85 14.91
N SER A 373 -36.82 -17.47 15.92
CA SER A 373 -36.73 -16.11 16.48
C SER A 373 -35.29 -15.88 16.89
N ILE A 374 -34.69 -14.81 16.38
CA ILE A 374 -33.32 -14.44 16.70
C ILE A 374 -33.40 -13.46 17.86
N ASP A 375 -33.12 -13.95 19.06
CA ASP A 375 -33.02 -13.13 20.27
C ASP A 375 -31.53 -12.89 20.56
N GLY A 376 -31.20 -11.74 21.16
CA GLY A 376 -29.82 -11.40 21.56
C GLY A 376 -29.10 -10.41 20.64
N GLN A 377 -27.88 -10.04 21.03
CA GLN A 377 -27.06 -9.02 20.36
C GLN A 377 -26.03 -9.65 19.43
N SER A 378 -25.83 -9.03 18.28
CA SER A 378 -24.83 -9.41 17.29
C SER A 378 -23.44 -9.02 17.76
N GLN A 379 -22.44 -9.77 17.30
CA GLN A 379 -21.03 -9.39 17.48
C GLN A 379 -20.37 -9.28 16.13
N ILE A 380 -19.85 -8.08 15.84
CA ILE A 380 -19.19 -7.76 14.59
C ILE A 380 -17.78 -7.26 14.90
N GLN A 381 -16.79 -7.84 14.22
CA GLN A 381 -15.42 -7.35 14.20
C GLN A 381 -15.15 -6.68 12.86
N VAL A 382 -14.52 -5.50 12.90
CA VAL A 382 -14.22 -4.71 11.70
C VAL A 382 -12.74 -4.41 11.68
N GLU A 383 -12.09 -4.77 10.59
CA GLU A 383 -10.70 -4.44 10.31
C GLU A 383 -10.63 -3.64 9.00
N ILE A 384 -10.11 -2.41 9.06
CA ILE A 384 -9.78 -1.64 7.86
C ILE A 384 -8.33 -1.93 7.53
N VAL A 385 -8.05 -2.31 6.29
CA VAL A 385 -6.69 -2.53 5.78
C VAL A 385 -6.30 -1.30 4.96
N PRO A 386 -5.61 -0.29 5.55
CA PRO A 386 -5.47 1.02 4.91
C PRO A 386 -4.65 0.96 3.62
N VAL A 387 -3.63 0.09 3.57
CA VAL A 387 -2.79 -0.11 2.38
C VAL A 387 -3.61 -0.60 1.18
N LEU A 388 -4.64 -1.42 1.44
CA LEU A 388 -5.52 -1.91 0.39
C LEU A 388 -6.75 -1.02 0.20
N ASN A 389 -7.00 -0.05 1.09
CA ASN A 389 -8.25 0.71 1.19
C ASN A 389 -9.52 -0.17 1.10
N VAL A 390 -9.55 -1.25 1.88
CA VAL A 390 -10.70 -2.16 2.00
C VAL A 390 -11.01 -2.42 3.48
N ALA A 391 -12.20 -2.95 3.75
CA ALA A 391 -12.58 -3.41 5.08
C ALA A 391 -12.97 -4.89 5.06
N GLU A 392 -12.52 -5.62 6.08
CA GLU A 392 -12.96 -6.97 6.41
C GLU A 392 -13.93 -6.85 7.59
N VAL A 393 -15.12 -7.41 7.44
CA VAL A 393 -16.19 -7.37 8.45
C VAL A 393 -16.57 -8.80 8.78
N GLU A 394 -16.51 -9.17 10.04
CA GLU A 394 -16.76 -10.54 10.47
C GLU A 394 -17.86 -10.58 11.50
N VAL A 395 -18.92 -11.33 11.20
CA VAL A 395 -20.02 -11.53 12.14
C VAL A 395 -19.74 -12.80 12.92
N THR A 396 -19.30 -12.64 14.16
CA THR A 396 -18.96 -13.77 15.04
C THR A 396 -20.19 -14.35 15.75
N ILE A 397 -21.23 -13.53 15.96
CA ILE A 397 -22.53 -13.94 16.51
C ILE A 397 -23.64 -13.20 15.75
N ILE A 398 -24.63 -13.95 15.25
CA ILE A 398 -25.82 -13.40 14.58
C ILE A 398 -26.95 -13.23 15.61
N GLY A 399 -27.17 -11.98 16.05
CA GLY A 399 -28.26 -11.59 16.93
C GLY A 399 -29.48 -11.02 16.19
N GLY A 400 -30.53 -10.66 16.93
CA GLY A 400 -31.77 -10.12 16.36
C GLY A 400 -31.61 -8.70 15.79
N ASP A 401 -30.57 -7.99 16.22
CA ASP A 401 -30.19 -6.64 15.83
C ASP A 401 -29.23 -6.58 14.62
N ILE A 402 -28.87 -7.73 14.03
CA ILE A 402 -27.82 -7.84 12.99
C ILE A 402 -28.00 -6.86 11.82
N ILE A 403 -29.24 -6.59 11.44
CA ILE A 403 -29.56 -5.69 10.33
C ILE A 403 -29.14 -4.25 10.67
N ASP A 404 -29.48 -3.78 11.86
CA ASP A 404 -29.22 -2.40 12.28
C ASP A 404 -27.73 -2.21 12.57
N GLU A 405 -27.08 -3.21 13.17
CA GLU A 405 -25.62 -3.24 13.37
C GLU A 405 -24.86 -3.23 12.05
N LEU A 406 -25.27 -4.04 11.06
CA LEU A 406 -24.64 -4.02 9.73
C LEU A 406 -24.86 -2.69 9.02
N LYS A 407 -26.08 -2.12 9.04
CA LYS A 407 -26.36 -0.79 8.45
C LYS A 407 -25.44 0.28 9.04
N SER A 408 -25.34 0.33 10.37
CA SER A 408 -24.46 1.27 11.07
C SER A 408 -22.99 1.05 10.67
N THR A 409 -22.54 -0.20 10.65
CA THR A 409 -21.17 -0.59 10.27
C THR A 409 -20.85 -0.14 8.84
N ILE A 410 -21.69 -0.49 7.87
CA ILE A 410 -21.52 -0.11 6.45
C ILE A 410 -21.51 1.40 6.31
N HIS A 411 -22.46 2.11 6.94
CA HIS A 411 -22.52 3.57 6.87
C HIS A 411 -21.22 4.21 7.36
N ASN A 412 -20.70 3.76 8.51
CA ASN A 412 -19.43 4.25 9.06
C ASN A 412 -18.24 3.94 8.15
N LEU A 413 -18.20 2.76 7.53
CA LEU A 413 -17.15 2.39 6.57
C LEU A 413 -17.23 3.23 5.30
N CYS A 414 -18.43 3.47 4.77
CA CYS A 414 -18.64 4.33 3.61
C CYS A 414 -18.22 5.79 3.89
N LEU A 415 -18.49 6.32 5.09
CA LEU A 415 -18.01 7.64 5.52
C LEU A 415 -16.48 7.73 5.63
N LYS A 416 -15.80 6.60 5.85
CA LYS A 416 -14.33 6.50 5.82
C LYS A 416 -13.77 6.29 4.42
N HIS A 417 -14.63 6.29 3.39
CA HIS A 417 -14.24 6.13 1.98
C HIS A 417 -13.43 4.86 1.69
N VAL A 418 -13.72 3.75 2.38
CA VAL A 418 -13.18 2.44 1.97
C VAL A 418 -13.82 2.03 0.65
N ASP A 419 -13.05 1.48 -0.29
CA ASP A 419 -13.57 1.21 -1.64
C ASP A 419 -14.42 -0.07 -1.70
N ALA A 420 -14.05 -1.07 -0.91
CA ALA A 420 -14.71 -2.37 -0.87
C ALA A 420 -14.79 -2.92 0.55
N ILE A 421 -15.89 -3.61 0.85
CA ILE A 421 -16.15 -4.28 2.13
C ILE A 421 -16.36 -5.76 1.85
N TYR A 422 -15.60 -6.63 2.52
CA TYR A 422 -15.77 -8.08 2.49
C TYR A 422 -16.39 -8.53 3.82
N LEU A 423 -17.54 -9.18 3.74
CA LEU A 423 -18.34 -9.61 4.88
C LEU A 423 -18.27 -11.12 5.04
N HIS A 424 -17.85 -11.58 6.20
CA HIS A 424 -17.72 -12.98 6.59
C HIS A 424 -18.87 -13.41 7.50
N LEU A 425 -19.64 -14.38 7.02
CA LEU A 425 -20.77 -14.98 7.74
C LEU A 425 -20.52 -16.48 7.97
N ASP A 426 -20.76 -16.95 9.19
CA ASP A 426 -20.62 -18.37 9.55
C ASP A 426 -21.71 -19.23 8.89
N LEU A 427 -21.33 -20.12 7.97
CA LEU A 427 -22.24 -21.05 7.30
C LEU A 427 -22.73 -22.17 8.22
N GLU A 428 -22.09 -22.39 9.37
CA GLU A 428 -22.51 -23.38 10.36
C GLU A 428 -23.50 -22.79 11.39
N ASP A 429 -23.89 -21.51 11.26
CA ASP A 429 -24.93 -20.85 12.05
C ASP A 429 -26.32 -20.99 11.38
N PRO A 430 -27.36 -21.51 12.07
CA PRO A 430 -28.74 -21.60 11.55
C PRO A 430 -29.34 -20.29 11.03
N ASN A 431 -28.89 -19.15 11.57
CA ASN A 431 -29.41 -17.82 11.22
C ASN A 431 -28.71 -17.20 10.01
N CYS A 432 -27.64 -17.83 9.51
CA CYS A 432 -26.88 -17.34 8.36
C CYS A 432 -27.74 -17.09 7.10
N PRO A 433 -28.65 -17.99 6.68
CA PRO A 433 -29.53 -17.75 5.53
C PRO A 433 -30.37 -16.48 5.65
N HIS A 434 -30.88 -16.17 6.85
CA HIS A 434 -31.64 -14.95 7.10
C HIS A 434 -30.73 -13.72 7.04
N ALA A 435 -29.57 -13.75 7.69
CA ALA A 435 -28.62 -12.64 7.66
C ALA A 435 -28.16 -12.31 6.23
N VAL A 436 -27.86 -13.33 5.42
CA VAL A 436 -27.46 -13.15 4.01
C VAL A 436 -28.53 -12.42 3.21
N GLN A 437 -29.80 -12.83 3.31
CA GLN A 437 -30.89 -12.17 2.61
C GLN A 437 -30.97 -10.67 2.95
N GLN A 438 -30.74 -10.31 4.21
CA GLN A 438 -30.73 -8.91 4.63
C GLN A 438 -29.49 -8.16 4.10
N CYS A 439 -28.32 -8.79 4.09
CA CYS A 439 -27.11 -8.21 3.50
C CYS A 439 -27.30 -7.92 2.00
N GLU A 440 -27.95 -8.82 1.27
CA GLU A 440 -28.25 -8.63 -0.15
C GLU A 440 -29.17 -7.41 -0.39
N HIS A 441 -30.16 -7.18 0.48
CA HIS A 441 -30.97 -5.95 0.43
C HIS A 441 -30.17 -4.67 0.72
N LEU A 442 -29.05 -4.79 1.45
CA LEU A 442 -28.10 -3.70 1.71
C LEU A 442 -27.09 -3.51 0.57
N GLY A 443 -27.20 -4.28 -0.52
CA GLY A 443 -26.33 -4.18 -1.68
C GLY A 443 -25.09 -5.06 -1.64
N PHE A 444 -24.95 -5.94 -0.64
CA PHE A 444 -23.95 -7.00 -0.71
C PHE A 444 -24.30 -8.03 -1.77
N PHE A 445 -23.28 -8.66 -2.34
CA PHE A 445 -23.45 -9.76 -3.27
C PHE A 445 -22.36 -10.81 -3.06
N PHE A 446 -22.54 -11.98 -3.68
CA PHE A 446 -21.66 -13.12 -3.51
C PHE A 446 -20.20 -12.81 -3.86
N SER A 447 -19.26 -13.31 -3.06
CA SER A 447 -17.81 -13.28 -3.34
C SER A 447 -17.22 -14.69 -3.39
N GLY A 448 -17.58 -15.54 -2.43
CA GLY A 448 -17.05 -16.90 -2.35
C GLY A 448 -17.40 -17.59 -1.05
N VAL A 449 -16.79 -18.75 -0.82
CA VAL A 449 -16.84 -19.47 0.45
C VAL A 449 -15.44 -19.82 0.90
N LEU A 450 -15.13 -19.59 2.17
CA LEU A 450 -13.82 -19.93 2.73
C LEU A 450 -13.99 -21.07 3.75
N PRO A 451 -13.44 -22.26 3.46
CA PRO A 451 -13.41 -23.33 4.44
C PRO A 451 -12.65 -22.91 5.70
N PHE A 452 -13.31 -23.04 6.85
CA PHE A 452 -12.71 -22.82 8.17
C PHE A 452 -12.15 -21.40 8.42
N GLY A 453 -12.63 -20.39 7.69
CA GLY A 453 -12.10 -19.02 7.71
C GLY A 453 -12.40 -18.21 8.99
N LEU A 454 -13.46 -18.55 9.72
CA LEU A 454 -13.89 -17.84 10.93
C LEU A 454 -13.98 -18.83 12.09
N HIS A 455 -13.14 -18.66 13.10
CA HIS A 455 -13.07 -19.56 14.27
C HIS A 455 -13.05 -21.06 13.90
N ASN A 456 -12.34 -21.41 12.83
CA ASN A 456 -12.27 -22.77 12.29
C ASN A 456 -13.64 -23.34 11.84
N ARG A 457 -14.54 -22.48 11.36
CA ARG A 457 -15.86 -22.80 10.80
C ARG A 457 -15.98 -22.30 9.37
N HIS A 458 -16.83 -22.95 8.58
CA HIS A 458 -17.04 -22.59 7.18
C HIS A 458 -17.67 -21.20 7.02
N VAL A 459 -17.16 -20.40 6.08
CA VAL A 459 -17.57 -19.01 5.92
C VAL A 459 -18.16 -18.77 4.53
N LEU A 460 -19.25 -18.02 4.46
CA LEU A 460 -19.70 -17.35 3.26
C LEU A 460 -19.12 -15.93 3.24
N ILE A 461 -18.52 -15.58 2.11
CA ILE A 461 -18.00 -14.25 1.86
C ILE A 461 -18.97 -13.52 0.94
N LEU A 462 -19.49 -12.40 1.42
CA LEU A 462 -20.19 -11.40 0.61
C LEU A 462 -19.28 -10.19 0.41
N GLN A 463 -19.54 -9.40 -0.62
CA GLN A 463 -18.80 -8.17 -0.89
C GLN A 463 -19.74 -7.02 -1.23
N TYR A 464 -19.33 -5.81 -0.86
CA TYR A 464 -20.02 -4.55 -1.14
C TYR A 464 -19.03 -3.56 -1.74
N MET A 465 -19.36 -2.97 -2.88
CA MET A 465 -18.54 -1.99 -3.58
C MET A 465 -19.04 -0.58 -3.25
N ASN A 466 -18.22 0.21 -2.57
CA ASN A 466 -18.57 1.58 -2.19
C ASN A 466 -18.17 2.56 -3.30
N ASN A 467 -19.07 2.82 -4.24
CA ASN A 467 -18.82 3.67 -5.42
C ASN A 467 -17.60 3.23 -6.27
N LEU A 468 -17.11 2.00 -6.08
CA LEU A 468 -16.02 1.43 -6.85
C LEU A 468 -16.58 0.75 -8.10
N ALA A 469 -16.32 1.33 -9.26
CA ALA A 469 -16.67 0.72 -10.55
C ALA A 469 -15.67 -0.39 -10.91
N ILE A 470 -16.17 -1.59 -11.22
CA ILE A 470 -15.36 -2.74 -11.62
C ILE A 470 -15.69 -3.13 -13.06
N ASN A 471 -14.68 -3.11 -13.94
CA ASN A 471 -14.80 -3.65 -15.28
C ASN A 471 -14.51 -5.16 -15.27
N TYR A 472 -15.57 -5.96 -15.36
CA TYR A 472 -15.47 -7.41 -15.35
C TYR A 472 -14.73 -7.99 -16.56
N ASP A 473 -14.71 -7.30 -17.70
CA ASP A 473 -14.17 -7.83 -18.96
C ASP A 473 -12.63 -7.84 -18.97
N ILE A 474 -11.99 -7.13 -18.05
CA ILE A 474 -10.53 -7.16 -17.87
C ILE A 474 -10.08 -8.16 -16.81
N ILE A 475 -11.01 -8.74 -16.03
CA ILE A 475 -10.71 -9.79 -15.05
C ILE A 475 -10.48 -11.08 -15.82
N LYS A 476 -9.29 -11.68 -15.67
CA LYS A 476 -8.85 -12.86 -16.45
C LYS A 476 -8.51 -14.05 -15.57
N PRO A 477 -9.51 -14.76 -15.05
CA PRO A 477 -9.28 -16.02 -14.35
C PRO A 477 -8.77 -17.08 -15.34
N TYR A 478 -7.83 -17.91 -14.89
CA TYR A 478 -7.26 -18.99 -15.68
C TYR A 478 -8.10 -20.27 -15.63
N ALA A 479 -8.42 -20.75 -14.43
CA ALA A 479 -9.10 -22.03 -14.25
C ALA A 479 -10.61 -21.93 -14.59
N GLU A 480 -11.18 -23.02 -15.11
CA GLU A 480 -12.62 -23.06 -15.46
C GLU A 480 -13.52 -22.80 -14.25
N SER A 481 -13.15 -23.33 -13.08
CA SER A 481 -13.81 -23.04 -11.80
C SER A 481 -13.80 -21.55 -11.47
N ALA A 482 -12.67 -20.88 -11.70
CA ALA A 482 -12.51 -19.44 -11.48
C ALA A 482 -13.39 -18.61 -12.43
N VAL A 483 -13.49 -19.02 -13.69
CA VAL A 483 -14.37 -18.39 -14.70
C VAL A 483 -15.84 -18.53 -14.31
N ARG A 484 -16.27 -19.71 -13.86
CA ARG A 484 -17.63 -19.94 -13.37
C ARG A 484 -17.96 -19.08 -12.15
N ILE A 485 -17.02 -18.97 -11.20
CA ILE A 485 -17.18 -18.09 -10.03
C ILE A 485 -17.29 -16.62 -10.48
N LEU A 486 -16.41 -16.16 -11.40
CA LEU A 486 -16.50 -14.81 -11.96
C LEU A 486 -17.88 -14.53 -12.59
N GLN A 487 -18.40 -15.46 -13.39
CA GLN A 487 -19.73 -15.32 -14.01
C GLN A 487 -20.84 -15.28 -12.96
N TYR A 488 -20.74 -16.09 -11.91
CA TYR A 488 -21.73 -16.11 -10.84
C TYR A 488 -21.70 -14.83 -10.00
N VAL A 489 -20.51 -14.39 -9.56
CA VAL A 489 -20.30 -13.08 -8.91
C VAL A 489 -20.84 -11.97 -9.81
N ARG A 490 -20.56 -12.04 -11.11
CA ARG A 490 -21.07 -11.10 -12.11
C ARG A 490 -22.61 -11.10 -12.13
N SER A 491 -23.27 -12.24 -12.05
CA SER A 491 -24.74 -12.30 -12.02
C SER A 491 -25.38 -11.79 -10.72
N CYS A 492 -24.61 -11.75 -9.62
CA CYS A 492 -25.12 -11.34 -8.31
C CYS A 492 -24.99 -9.84 -8.03
N ASP A 493 -24.03 -9.17 -8.68
CA ASP A 493 -23.84 -7.73 -8.58
C ASP A 493 -24.93 -6.96 -9.36
N LEU A 494 -25.88 -6.42 -8.61
CA LEU A 494 -27.02 -5.65 -9.11
C LEU A 494 -26.70 -4.15 -9.27
N ASN A 495 -25.55 -3.69 -8.77
CA ASN A 495 -25.18 -2.27 -8.72
C ASN A 495 -24.32 -1.83 -9.92
N ARG A 496 -24.28 -2.65 -10.98
CA ARG A 496 -23.57 -2.26 -12.21
C ARG A 496 -24.15 -0.99 -12.81
N ALA A 497 -23.33 0.04 -12.88
CA ALA A 497 -23.49 1.03 -13.93
C ALA A 497 -23.32 0.30 -15.27
N GLY A 498 -24.37 0.33 -16.10
CA GLY A 498 -24.37 -0.26 -17.45
C GLY A 498 -23.39 0.41 -18.40
#